data_AF-A0A527A268-F1
#
_entry.id   AF-A0A527A268-F1
#
_cell.length_a   1.000
_cell.length_b   1.000
_cell.length_c   1.000
_cell.angle_alpha   90.00
_cell.angle_beta   90.00
_cell.angle_gamma   90.00
#
_symmetry.space_group_name_H-M   'P 1'
#
loop_
_entity.id
_entity.type
_entity.pdbx_description
1 polymer ?
#
loop_
_entity_poly.entity_id
_entity_poly.type
_entity_poly.pdbx_seq_one_letter_code
_entity_poly.pdbx_strand_id
1 'polypeptide(L)'
;MRFMSFVTSAHAGPPTAELIEAMNKLADREIKAGRMVDMGGLTPVAMGAQVRIAEGKLSVIDGPFVEAKEVIGGYAIMEFR
;
A
#
# COMPACT_ATOMS: atom_id res chain seq x y z
N MET A 1 6.61 -19.54 -0.13
CA MET A 1 6.22 -18.62 0.96
C MET A 1 5.64 -17.33 0.38
N ARG A 2 4.56 -16.82 0.98
CA ARG A 2 3.94 -15.55 0.57
C ARG A 2 4.46 -14.37 1.38
N PHE A 3 4.62 -13.24 0.72
CA PHE A 3 5.09 -12.00 1.32
C PHE A 3 4.18 -10.86 0.92
N MET A 4 3.94 -9.95 1.86
CA MET A 4 3.25 -8.70 1.61
C MET A 4 4.26 -7.56 1.73
N SER A 5 4.36 -6.75 0.68
CA SER A 5 5.23 -5.59 0.62
C SER A 5 4.39 -4.32 0.55
N PHE A 6 4.83 -3.28 1.26
CA PHE A 6 4.21 -1.96 1.22
C PHE A 6 5.08 -0.99 0.44
N VAL A 7 4.44 -0.13 -0.34
CA VAL A 7 5.09 1.01 -1.00
C VAL A 7 4.89 2.23 -0.11
N THR A 8 5.97 2.75 0.46
CA THR A 8 5.95 3.96 1.30
C THR A 8 6.51 5.17 0.56
N SER A 9 5.99 6.35 0.90
CA SER A 9 6.43 7.63 0.32
C SER A 9 6.40 8.72 1.39
N ALA A 10 7.41 9.60 1.39
CA ALA A 10 7.39 10.83 2.19
C ALA A 10 6.47 11.91 1.59
N HIS A 11 6.06 11.74 0.32
CA HIS A 11 5.16 12.66 -0.36
C HIS A 11 3.74 12.10 -0.38
N ALA A 12 2.80 12.90 0.14
CA ALA A 12 1.37 12.65 0.00
C ALA A 12 0.89 13.18 -1.36
N GLY A 13 0.76 12.29 -2.33
CA GLY A 13 0.33 12.63 -3.68
C GLY A 13 0.44 11.45 -4.66
N PRO A 14 -0.08 11.60 -5.89
CA PRO A 14 0.09 10.58 -6.91
C PRO A 14 1.58 10.33 -7.20
N PRO A 15 1.98 9.08 -7.53
CA PRO A 15 3.35 8.79 -7.95
C PRO A 15 3.74 9.60 -9.19
N THR A 16 5.03 9.89 -9.35
CA THR A 16 5.54 10.49 -10.60
C THR A 16 5.32 9.54 -11.78
N ALA A 17 5.21 10.07 -13.00
CA ALA A 17 5.04 9.26 -14.21
C ALA A 17 6.16 8.20 -14.36
N GLU A 18 7.40 8.59 -14.06
CA GLU A 18 8.56 7.68 -14.07
C GLU A 18 8.42 6.54 -13.07
N LEU A 19 7.90 6.82 -11.86
CA LEU A 19 7.65 5.79 -10.85
C LEU A 19 6.52 4.86 -11.28
N ILE A 20 5.45 5.40 -11.87
CA ILE A 20 4.35 4.58 -12.44
C ILE A 20 4.89 3.63 -13.51
N GLU A 21 5.71 4.13 -14.44
CA GLU A 21 6.31 3.31 -15.49
C GLU A 21 7.20 2.19 -14.90
N ALA A 22 8.06 2.52 -13.94
CA ALA A 22 8.93 1.56 -13.28
C ALA A 22 8.12 0.48 -12.52
N MET A 23 7.06 0.88 -11.82
CA MET A 23 6.15 -0.03 -11.13
C MET A 23 5.44 -0.97 -12.12
N ASN A 24 4.91 -0.45 -13.22
CA ASN A 24 4.24 -1.25 -14.24
C ASN A 24 5.20 -2.27 -14.88
N LYS A 25 6.43 -1.84 -15.22
CA LYS A 25 7.44 -2.74 -15.79
C LYS A 25 7.83 -3.85 -14.82
N LEU A 26 7.95 -3.55 -13.53
CA LEU A 26 8.18 -4.55 -12.49
C LEU A 26 7.00 -5.52 -12.37
N ALA A 27 5.78 -4.99 -12.25
CA ALA A 27 4.57 -5.76 -12.14
C ALA A 27 4.41 -6.75 -13.30
N ASP A 28 4.54 -6.27 -14.53
CA ASP A 28 4.47 -7.09 -15.74
C ASP A 28 5.46 -8.26 -15.70
N ARG A 29 6.70 -7.99 -15.28
CA ARG A 29 7.74 -9.01 -15.17
C ARG A 29 7.37 -10.07 -14.13
N GLU A 30 6.93 -9.64 -12.96
CA GLU A 30 6.66 -10.53 -11.83
C GLU A 30 5.36 -11.33 -12.01
N ILE A 31 4.34 -10.73 -12.62
CA ILE A 31 3.09 -11.41 -13.01
C ILE A 31 3.41 -12.49 -14.04
N LYS A 32 4.17 -12.18 -15.10
CA LYS A 32 4.59 -13.17 -16.11
C LYS A 32 5.43 -14.30 -15.52
N ALA A 33 6.21 -14.00 -14.48
CA ALA A 33 6.99 -15.00 -13.76
C ALA A 33 6.17 -15.83 -12.75
N GLY A 34 4.88 -15.52 -12.56
CA GLY A 34 4.00 -16.17 -11.59
C GLY A 34 4.36 -15.86 -10.13
N ARG A 35 5.11 -14.78 -9.87
CA ARG A 35 5.57 -14.39 -8.53
C ARG A 35 4.77 -13.26 -7.91
N MET A 36 4.10 -12.43 -8.70
CA MET A 36 3.19 -11.41 -8.17
C MET A 36 1.77 -11.94 -8.21
N VAL A 37 1.15 -12.04 -7.03
CA VAL A 37 -0.20 -12.56 -6.83
C VAL A 37 -1.22 -11.44 -6.94
N ASP A 38 -0.92 -10.28 -6.34
CA ASP A 38 -1.80 -9.11 -6.33
C ASP A 38 -0.99 -7.83 -6.10
N MET A 39 -1.54 -6.68 -6.51
CA MET A 39 -1.00 -5.37 -6.21
C MET A 39 -2.08 -4.28 -6.33
N GLY A 40 -1.90 -3.19 -5.60
CA GLY A 40 -2.81 -2.05 -5.72
C GLY A 40 -2.32 -0.78 -5.05
N GLY A 41 -2.72 0.35 -5.62
CA GLY A 41 -2.61 1.65 -4.95
C GLY A 41 -3.70 1.82 -3.90
N LEU A 42 -3.39 2.52 -2.81
CA LEU A 42 -4.33 2.86 -1.76
C LEU A 42 -4.87 4.28 -1.95
N THR A 43 -6.08 4.52 -1.46
CA THR A 43 -6.67 5.86 -1.41
C THR A 43 -5.90 6.75 -0.43
N PRO A 44 -5.94 8.08 -0.59
CA PRO A 44 -5.34 9.01 0.36
C PRO A 44 -5.78 8.74 1.80
N VAL A 45 -4.86 8.91 2.76
CA VAL A 45 -5.13 8.68 4.20
C VAL A 45 -6.30 9.53 4.70
N ALA A 46 -6.51 10.72 4.15
CA ALA A 46 -7.64 11.60 4.48
C ALA A 46 -9.01 11.02 4.09
N MET A 47 -9.06 9.98 3.24
CA MET A 47 -10.28 9.27 2.87
C MET A 47 -10.43 7.94 3.63
N GLY A 48 -9.47 7.60 4.50
CA GLY A 48 -9.48 6.38 5.30
C GLY A 48 -9.94 6.63 6.73
N ALA A 49 -10.16 5.53 7.45
CA ALA A 49 -10.40 5.51 8.88
C ALA A 49 -9.60 4.37 9.53
N GLN A 50 -9.14 4.57 10.75
CA GLN A 50 -8.55 3.53 11.57
C GLN A 50 -9.64 2.92 12.43
N VAL A 51 -9.85 1.62 12.27
CA VAL A 51 -10.77 0.85 13.11
C VAL A 51 -9.94 0.08 14.13
N ARG A 52 -10.22 0.30 15.41
CA ARG A 52 -9.54 -0.37 16.53
C ARG A 52 -10.56 -1.09 17.39
N ILE A 53 -10.24 -2.34 17.76
CA ILE A 53 -10.97 -3.11 18.75
C ILE A 53 -10.04 -3.33 19.94
N ALA A 54 -10.43 -2.86 21.12
CA ALA A 54 -9.71 -3.05 22.37
C ALA A 54 -10.70 -3.28 23.51
N GLU A 55 -10.44 -4.26 24.38
CA GLU A 55 -11.30 -4.57 25.53
C GLU A 55 -12.79 -4.79 25.17
N GLY A 56 -13.05 -5.39 24.01
CA GLY A 56 -14.41 -5.60 23.50
C GLY A 56 -15.12 -4.33 23.01
N LYS A 57 -14.43 -3.19 22.95
CA LYS A 57 -14.97 -1.92 22.44
C LYS A 57 -14.41 -1.61 21.06
N LEU A 58 -15.30 -1.21 20.15
CA LEU A 58 -14.99 -0.72 18.81
C LEU A 58 -14.82 0.81 18.85
N SER A 59 -13.72 1.32 18.30
CA SER A 59 -13.51 2.74 18.06
C SER A 59 -13.12 2.97 16.60
N VAL A 60 -13.70 4.00 15.98
CA VAL A 60 -13.36 4.43 14.62
C VAL A 60 -12.76 5.82 14.73
N ILE A 61 -11.58 6.01 14.12
CA ILE A 61 -10.86 7.27 14.09
C ILE A 61 -10.71 7.67 12.62
N ASP A 62 -11.40 8.73 12.22
CA ASP A 62 -11.32 9.26 10.86
C ASP A 62 -9.96 9.95 10.63
N GLY A 63 -9.45 9.89 9.40
CA GLY A 63 -8.20 10.55 9.02
C GLY A 63 -8.31 12.08 8.91
N PRO A 64 -7.18 12.80 8.71
CA PRO A 64 -5.81 12.31 8.55
C PRO A 64 -5.06 12.15 9.89
N PHE A 65 -4.30 11.07 10.02
CA PHE A 65 -3.40 10.86 11.16
C PHE A 65 -2.24 11.88 11.08
N VAL A 66 -2.12 12.73 12.10
CA VAL A 66 -1.36 13.99 12.06
C VAL A 66 0.17 13.80 11.96
N GLU A 67 0.71 12.58 12.11
CA GLU A 67 2.17 12.38 12.32
C GLU A 67 2.83 11.22 11.55
N ALA A 68 2.37 10.89 10.34
CA ALA A 68 3.10 9.91 9.52
C ALA A 68 4.19 10.60 8.67
N LYS A 69 5.48 10.37 8.99
CA LYS A 69 6.62 10.82 8.15
C LYS A 69 6.60 10.17 6.77
N GLU A 70 6.04 8.98 6.68
CA GLU A 70 5.84 8.22 5.45
C GLU A 70 4.42 7.68 5.41
N VAL A 71 3.79 7.76 4.25
CA VAL A 71 2.47 7.19 4.00
C VAL A 71 2.60 5.90 3.19
N ILE A 72 1.76 4.90 3.49
CA ILE A 72 1.62 3.70 2.66
C ILE A 72 0.74 4.06 1.47
N GLY A 73 1.34 4.11 0.28
CA GLY A 73 0.64 4.44 -0.97
C GLY A 73 0.14 3.22 -1.75
N GLY A 74 0.60 2.02 -1.40
CA GLY A 74 0.25 0.81 -2.12
C GLY A 74 0.78 -0.47 -1.47
N TYR A 75 0.37 -1.60 -2.02
CA TYR A 75 0.80 -2.93 -1.60
C TYR A 75 1.11 -3.82 -2.80
N ALA A 76 1.89 -4.88 -2.54
CA ALA A 76 2.06 -6.02 -3.43
C ALA A 76 2.09 -7.32 -2.62
N ILE A 77 1.45 -8.36 -3.15
CA ILE A 77 1.51 -9.72 -2.62
C ILE A 77 2.36 -10.56 -3.56
N MET A 78 3.43 -11.14 -3.02
CA MET A 78 4.40 -11.92 -3.77
C MET A 78 4.43 -13.37 -3.28
N GLU A 79 4.68 -14.30 -4.19
CA GLU A 79 4.86 -15.71 -3.93
C GLU A 79 6.25 -16.15 -4.43
N PHE A 80 7.13 -16.50 -3.48
CA PHE A 80 8.45 -17.05 -3.75
C PHE A 80 8.49 -18.52 -3.29
N ARG A 81 9.36 -19.34 -3.87
CA ARG A 81 9.57 -20.72 -3.43
C ARG A 81 10.58 -20.78 -2.31
#